data_AF-A0A9N9IQD5-F1
#
_entry.id   AF-A0A9N9IQD5-F1
#
_cell.length_a   1.000
_cell.length_b   1.000
_cell.length_c   1.000
_cell.angle_alpha   90.00
_cell.angle_beta   90.00
_cell.angle_gamma   90.00
#
_symmetry.space_group_name_H-M   'P 1'
#
loop_
_entity.id
_entity.type
_entity.pdbx_description
1 polymer ?
#
loop_
_entity_poly.entity_id
_entity_poly.type
_entity_poly.pdbx_seq_one_letter_code
_entity_poly.pdbx_strand_id
1 'polypeptide(L)'
;AGTFTDDPNKKINENTNLTPFRKTADEYWTSKTVREIMKLGYTYPELPEGNEISPHQLLVETIKYYHPNEYLRYHWKLNLTVKKHKVGSPFQIRVFLDLPTASASTPKSSPNFAGLVSVFARGKETRCANCKVNPESLVNGHVDLTVCMQRLFINLNVKIEDDGSVLPNLLPNQITLIAVGKDGSDMKLEEAGLVSANYVAID
;
A
#
# COMPACT_ATOMS: atom_id res chain seq x y z
N ALA A 1 17.73 1.92 9.77
CA ALA A 1 16.73 0.96 10.31
C ALA A 1 17.22 0.48 11.67
N GLY A 2 16.43 -0.32 12.39
CA GLY A 2 16.89 -1.00 13.60
C GLY A 2 16.01 -2.21 13.85
N THR A 3 16.67 -3.35 13.98
CA THR A 3 16.07 -4.68 14.12
C THR A 3 16.48 -5.25 15.48
N PHE A 4 16.35 -6.57 15.68
CA PHE A 4 16.85 -7.20 16.92
C PHE A 4 18.39 -7.18 17.00
N THR A 5 19.09 -7.25 15.87
CA THR A 5 20.56 -7.33 15.84
C THR A 5 21.23 -6.08 15.29
N ASP A 6 20.49 -5.18 14.66
CA ASP A 6 21.02 -3.93 14.14
C ASP A 6 20.72 -2.78 15.09
N ASP A 7 21.75 -1.97 15.35
CA ASP A 7 21.59 -0.73 16.07
C ASP A 7 20.56 0.18 15.38
N PRO A 8 19.78 0.95 16.16
CA PRO A 8 18.95 1.99 15.58
C PRO A 8 19.79 2.95 14.73
N ASN A 9 19.22 3.44 13.64
CA ASN A 9 19.86 4.33 12.65
C ASN A 9 21.02 3.73 11.86
N LYS A 10 21.32 2.43 12.00
CA LYS A 10 22.26 1.76 11.10
C LYS A 10 21.82 1.97 9.65
N LYS A 11 22.76 2.42 8.81
CA LYS A 11 22.55 2.54 7.36
C LYS A 11 22.39 1.14 6.79
N ILE A 12 21.25 0.90 6.15
CA ILE A 12 20.94 -0.37 5.51
C ILE A 12 21.13 -0.20 4.00
N ASN A 13 21.79 -1.17 3.39
CA ASN A 13 21.97 -1.27 1.95
C ASN A 13 21.94 -2.75 1.53
N GLU A 14 22.17 -3.02 0.24
CA GLU A 14 22.13 -4.38 -0.31
C GLU A 14 23.14 -5.36 0.32
N ASN A 15 24.22 -4.86 0.94
CA ASN A 15 25.27 -5.65 1.58
C ASN A 15 25.06 -5.82 3.09
N THR A 16 23.96 -5.30 3.64
CA THR A 16 23.67 -5.47 5.07
C THR A 16 23.25 -6.90 5.37
N ASN A 17 23.82 -7.49 6.42
CA ASN A 17 23.50 -8.84 6.87
C ASN A 17 22.01 -8.97 7.20
N LEU A 18 21.34 -9.94 6.58
CA LEU A 18 19.97 -10.35 6.87
C LEU A 18 19.97 -11.35 8.03
N THR A 19 20.34 -10.88 9.21
CA THR A 19 20.32 -11.69 10.42
C THR A 19 18.89 -12.15 10.78
N PRO A 20 18.73 -13.33 11.41
CA PRO A 20 19.77 -14.29 11.79
C PRO A 20 20.12 -15.29 10.68
N PHE A 21 19.72 -15.04 9.43
CA PHE A 21 19.81 -16.02 8.35
C PHE A 21 21.24 -16.17 7.84
N ARG A 22 21.82 -17.34 8.11
CA ARG A 22 23.19 -17.68 7.75
C ARG A 22 23.25 -18.50 6.46
N LYS A 23 24.25 -18.21 5.63
CA LYS A 23 24.62 -18.99 4.44
C LYS A 23 25.62 -20.09 4.82
N THR A 24 26.55 -19.78 5.71
CA THR A 24 27.53 -20.71 6.30
C THR A 24 27.65 -20.45 7.80
N ALA A 25 28.53 -21.16 8.51
CA ALA A 25 28.75 -20.90 9.94
C ALA A 25 29.11 -19.43 10.23
N ASP A 26 29.88 -18.78 9.35
CA ASP A 26 30.46 -17.45 9.57
C ASP A 26 29.93 -16.36 8.62
N GLU A 27 29.09 -16.71 7.64
CA GLU A 27 28.57 -15.78 6.63
C GLU A 27 27.04 -15.66 6.72
N TYR A 28 26.54 -14.42 6.78
CA TYR A 28 25.10 -14.13 6.68
C TYR A 28 24.67 -13.92 5.23
N TRP A 29 23.40 -14.20 4.94
CA TRP A 29 22.79 -13.75 3.69
C TRP A 29 22.72 -12.22 3.65
N THR A 30 22.79 -11.66 2.45
CA THR A 30 22.54 -10.24 2.17
C THR A 30 21.54 -10.11 1.02
N SER A 31 20.86 -8.96 0.91
CA SER A 31 19.93 -8.70 -0.21
C SER A 31 20.61 -8.87 -1.57
N LYS A 32 21.90 -8.52 -1.67
CA LYS A 32 22.71 -8.73 -2.88
C LYS A 32 22.84 -10.21 -3.24
N THR A 33 23.09 -11.07 -2.26
CA THR A 33 23.27 -12.52 -2.50
C THR A 33 21.98 -13.27 -2.82
N VAL A 34 20.82 -12.76 -2.39
CA VAL A 34 19.51 -13.41 -2.58
C VAL A 34 18.69 -12.81 -3.73
N ARG A 35 19.29 -11.92 -4.54
CA ARG A 35 18.61 -11.30 -5.69
C ARG A 35 18.23 -12.33 -6.76
N GLU A 36 19.06 -13.35 -6.95
CA GLU A 36 18.77 -14.48 -7.83
C GLU A 36 18.19 -15.62 -6.99
N ILE A 37 16.87 -15.70 -6.93
CA ILE A 37 16.14 -16.68 -6.09
C ILE A 37 16.51 -18.14 -6.40
N MET A 38 16.95 -18.43 -7.63
CA MET A 38 17.42 -19.76 -8.04
C MET A 38 18.60 -20.25 -7.19
N LYS A 39 19.42 -19.34 -6.65
CA LYS A 39 20.50 -19.67 -5.71
C LYS A 39 20.00 -20.25 -4.39
N LEU A 40 18.72 -20.06 -4.08
CA LEU A 40 18.02 -20.63 -2.93
C LEU A 40 17.31 -21.96 -3.27
N GLY A 41 17.46 -22.46 -4.50
CA GLY A 41 16.94 -23.77 -4.91
C GLY A 41 15.46 -23.79 -5.30
N TYR A 42 14.86 -22.64 -5.62
CA TYR A 42 13.48 -22.57 -6.10
C TYR A 42 13.28 -21.50 -7.17
N THR A 43 12.22 -21.67 -7.97
CA THR A 43 11.68 -20.68 -8.92
C THR A 43 10.18 -20.49 -8.69
N TYR A 44 9.57 -19.58 -9.45
CA TYR A 44 8.13 -19.47 -9.55
C TYR A 44 7.63 -19.99 -10.90
N PRO A 45 6.42 -20.56 -11.00
CA PRO A 45 5.86 -21.07 -12.26
C PRO A 45 5.78 -20.02 -13.39
N GLU A 46 5.63 -18.74 -13.04
CA GLU A 46 5.62 -17.62 -13.98
C GLU A 46 7.01 -17.20 -14.47
N LEU A 47 8.09 -17.73 -13.87
CA LEU A 47 9.46 -17.48 -14.30
C LEU A 47 9.99 -18.74 -14.98
N PRO A 48 10.15 -18.76 -16.33
CA PRO A 48 10.67 -19.94 -16.99
C PRO A 48 12.07 -20.26 -16.47
N GLU A 49 12.34 -21.56 -16.34
CA GLU A 49 13.67 -22.05 -16.04
C GLU A 49 14.66 -21.54 -17.11
N GLY A 50 15.77 -20.92 -16.70
CA GLY A 50 16.83 -20.52 -17.63
C GLY A 50 16.76 -19.11 -18.24
N ASN A 51 15.98 -18.17 -17.67
CA ASN A 51 15.89 -16.76 -18.11
C ASN A 51 15.29 -16.52 -19.50
N GLU A 52 14.40 -17.39 -19.99
CA GLU A 52 13.87 -17.27 -21.36
C GLU A 52 12.68 -16.31 -21.52
N ILE A 53 12.12 -15.73 -20.45
CA ILE A 53 11.07 -14.70 -20.58
C ILE A 53 11.71 -13.32 -20.73
N SER A 54 11.42 -12.66 -21.84
CA SER A 54 11.76 -11.24 -22.00
C SER A 54 10.97 -10.39 -20.99
N PRO A 55 11.50 -9.26 -20.50
CA PRO A 55 10.73 -8.33 -19.66
C PRO A 55 9.39 -7.91 -20.27
N HIS A 56 9.31 -7.85 -21.61
CA HIS A 56 8.08 -7.58 -22.34
C HIS A 56 7.05 -8.71 -22.20
N GLN A 57 7.46 -9.97 -22.35
CA GLN A 57 6.55 -11.11 -22.14
C GLN A 57 6.06 -11.18 -20.70
N LEU A 58 6.94 -10.97 -19.72
CA LEU A 58 6.53 -10.93 -18.31
C LEU A 58 5.52 -9.82 -18.05
N LEU A 59 5.69 -8.65 -18.66
CA LEU A 59 4.73 -7.55 -18.59
C LEU A 59 3.37 -7.95 -19.19
N VAL A 60 3.36 -8.56 -20.38
CA VAL A 60 2.13 -9.02 -21.03
C VAL A 60 1.42 -10.09 -20.19
N GLU A 61 2.16 -11.06 -19.63
CA GLU A 61 1.61 -12.08 -18.75
C GLU A 61 1.07 -11.49 -17.45
N THR A 62 1.76 -10.51 -16.87
CA THR A 62 1.31 -9.79 -15.68
C THR A 62 0.00 -9.06 -15.96
N ILE A 63 -0.08 -8.30 -17.05
CA ILE A 63 -1.30 -7.60 -17.48
C ILE A 63 -2.43 -8.62 -17.68
N LYS A 64 -2.17 -9.71 -18.40
CA LYS A 64 -3.15 -10.78 -18.60
C LYS A 64 -3.62 -11.41 -17.28
N TYR A 65 -2.72 -11.65 -16.33
CA TYR A 65 -3.04 -12.30 -15.06
C TYR A 65 -3.88 -11.40 -14.15
N TYR A 66 -3.51 -10.13 -14.03
CA TYR A 66 -4.21 -9.17 -13.17
C TYR A 66 -5.46 -8.56 -13.81
N HIS A 67 -5.67 -8.76 -15.12
CA HIS A 67 -6.84 -8.31 -15.87
C HIS A 67 -7.22 -6.84 -15.60
N PRO A 68 -6.27 -5.88 -15.72
CA PRO A 68 -6.64 -4.47 -15.64
C PRO A 68 -7.60 -4.13 -16.79
N ASN A 69 -8.48 -3.15 -16.57
CA ASN A 69 -9.38 -2.71 -17.62
C ASN A 69 -8.63 -1.80 -18.61
N GLU A 70 -8.13 -2.37 -19.70
CA GLU A 70 -7.31 -1.67 -20.71
C GLU A 70 -8.11 -0.65 -21.55
N TYR A 71 -9.44 -0.67 -21.50
CA TYR A 71 -10.29 0.29 -22.21
C TYR A 71 -10.46 1.60 -21.44
N LEU A 72 -9.96 1.66 -20.20
CA LEU A 72 -10.00 2.87 -19.40
C LEU A 72 -8.82 3.75 -19.76
N ARG A 73 -9.13 4.94 -20.25
CA ARG A 73 -8.14 5.99 -20.41
C ARG A 73 -7.62 6.50 -19.06
N TYR A 74 -8.51 6.65 -18.08
CA TYR A 74 -8.15 7.19 -16.77
C TYR A 74 -8.40 6.19 -15.66
N HIS A 75 -7.39 6.02 -14.82
CA HIS A 75 -7.44 5.30 -13.55
C HIS A 75 -7.41 6.29 -12.38
N TRP A 76 -8.18 6.00 -11.34
CA TRP A 76 -8.31 6.88 -10.19
C TRP A 76 -7.65 6.25 -8.98
N LYS A 77 -6.75 7.01 -8.35
CA LYS A 77 -6.01 6.55 -7.17
C LYS A 77 -6.14 7.53 -6.02
N LEU A 78 -6.49 7.02 -4.84
CA LEU A 78 -6.36 7.75 -3.59
C LEU A 78 -5.00 7.46 -2.96
N ASN A 79 -4.27 8.51 -2.61
CA ASN A 79 -3.02 8.47 -1.86
C ASN A 79 -3.31 8.85 -0.40
N LEU A 80 -2.87 8.03 0.53
CA LEU A 80 -2.99 8.25 1.97
C LEU A 80 -1.61 8.31 2.60
N THR A 81 -1.35 9.33 3.41
CA THR A 81 -0.16 9.40 4.26
C THR A 81 -0.59 9.36 5.73
N VAL A 82 0.00 8.46 6.50
CA VAL A 82 -0.43 8.18 7.88
C VAL A 82 0.78 8.03 8.80
N LYS A 83 0.68 8.53 10.03
CA LYS A 83 1.66 8.31 11.10
C LYS A 83 1.57 6.89 11.63
N LYS A 84 2.55 6.05 11.29
CA LYS A 84 2.54 4.60 11.57
C LYS A 84 2.32 4.26 13.05
N HIS A 85 2.94 5.00 13.95
CA HIS A 85 3.00 4.66 15.36
C HIS A 85 2.01 5.43 16.24
N LYS A 86 1.16 6.29 15.64
CA LYS A 86 0.21 7.14 16.38
C LYS A 86 -0.76 6.33 17.24
N VAL A 87 -1.37 5.30 16.64
CA VAL A 87 -2.35 4.43 17.30
C VAL A 87 -1.69 3.49 18.31
N GLY A 88 -0.52 2.95 17.98
CA GLY A 88 0.15 1.95 18.80
C GLY A 88 -0.50 0.56 18.74
N SER A 89 -1.22 0.25 17.67
CA SER A 89 -1.72 -1.09 17.31
C SER A 89 -1.96 -1.12 15.79
N PRO A 90 -2.11 -2.31 15.16
CA PRO A 90 -2.54 -2.38 13.77
C PRO A 90 -3.93 -1.78 13.58
N PHE A 91 -4.15 -1.11 12.44
CA PHE A 91 -5.45 -0.53 12.07
C PHE A 91 -5.60 -0.46 10.56
N GLN A 92 -6.78 -0.12 10.09
CA GLN A 92 -7.11 0.05 8.67
C GLN A 92 -7.71 1.43 8.43
N ILE A 93 -7.44 2.03 7.28
CA ILE A 93 -8.25 3.13 6.73
C ILE A 93 -9.04 2.54 5.58
N ARG A 94 -10.36 2.43 5.75
CA ARG A 94 -11.32 1.95 4.76
C ARG A 94 -11.83 3.13 3.95
N VAL A 95 -12.00 2.92 2.65
CA VAL A 95 -12.41 3.96 1.71
C VAL A 95 -13.75 3.56 1.10
N PHE A 96 -14.72 4.46 1.20
CA PHE A 96 -16.02 4.32 0.58
C PHE A 96 -16.27 5.50 -0.37
N LEU A 97 -16.97 5.25 -1.47
CA LEU A 97 -17.40 6.27 -2.43
C LEU A 97 -18.91 6.45 -2.36
N ASP A 98 -19.42 7.68 -2.42
CA ASP A 98 -20.85 8.04 -2.36
C ASP A 98 -21.61 7.42 -1.17
N LEU A 99 -20.93 7.26 -0.04
CA LEU A 99 -21.52 6.76 1.20
C LEU A 99 -21.07 7.58 2.42
N PRO A 100 -21.57 8.82 2.58
CA PRO A 100 -21.18 9.71 3.69
C PRO A 100 -21.57 9.17 5.06
N THR A 101 -22.49 8.20 5.12
CA THR A 101 -22.93 7.54 6.35
C THR A 101 -22.12 6.28 6.69
N ALA A 102 -21.03 6.00 5.96
CA ALA A 102 -20.19 4.85 6.25
C ALA A 102 -19.57 4.95 7.65
N SER A 103 -19.30 3.79 8.25
CA SER A 103 -18.74 3.65 9.60
C SER A 103 -17.95 2.35 9.71
N ALA A 104 -17.34 2.10 10.87
CA ALA A 104 -16.57 0.87 11.10
C ALA A 104 -17.38 -0.43 10.90
N SER A 105 -18.70 -0.37 11.12
CA SER A 105 -19.63 -1.48 10.92
C SER A 105 -20.08 -1.67 9.47
N THR A 106 -19.81 -0.70 8.59
CA THR A 106 -20.14 -0.83 7.17
C THR A 106 -19.33 -1.98 6.56
N PRO A 107 -19.98 -2.96 5.92
CA PRO A 107 -19.30 -4.16 5.43
C PRO A 107 -18.43 -3.85 4.23
N LYS A 108 -17.31 -4.57 4.11
CA LYS A 108 -16.40 -4.49 2.95
C LYS A 108 -17.02 -5.05 1.66
N SER A 109 -18.15 -5.77 1.77
CA SER A 109 -18.95 -6.21 0.63
C SER A 109 -19.90 -5.12 0.11
N SER A 110 -19.97 -3.95 0.76
CA SER A 110 -20.74 -2.81 0.27
C SER A 110 -20.32 -2.45 -1.15
N PRO A 111 -21.27 -2.17 -2.08
CA PRO A 111 -20.92 -1.72 -3.43
C PRO A 111 -20.10 -0.42 -3.42
N ASN A 112 -20.28 0.40 -2.38
CA ASN A 112 -19.56 1.65 -2.16
C ASN A 112 -18.13 1.46 -1.64
N PHE A 113 -17.73 0.25 -1.21
CA PHE A 113 -16.38 0.01 -0.71
C PHE A 113 -15.38 -0.01 -1.88
N ALA A 114 -14.43 0.93 -1.85
CA ALA A 114 -13.37 1.05 -2.85
C ALA A 114 -12.12 0.25 -2.48
N GLY A 115 -11.81 0.14 -1.20
CA GLY A 115 -10.64 -0.59 -0.72
C GLY A 115 -10.17 -0.09 0.63
N LEU A 116 -8.96 -0.49 1.02
CA LEU A 116 -8.39 -0.10 2.29
C LEU A 116 -6.87 -0.02 2.25
N VAL A 117 -6.30 0.77 3.17
CA VAL A 117 -4.89 0.71 3.55
C VAL A 117 -4.80 0.07 4.93
N SER A 118 -4.01 -0.99 5.07
CA SER A 118 -3.72 -1.61 6.38
C SER A 118 -2.38 -1.11 6.90
N VAL A 119 -2.38 -0.51 8.08
CA VAL A 119 -1.16 -0.06 8.75
C VAL A 119 -0.75 -1.12 9.77
N PHE A 120 0.30 -1.87 9.44
CA PHE A 120 0.87 -2.86 10.35
C PHE A 120 1.87 -2.18 11.30
N ALA A 121 1.37 -1.76 12.46
CA ALA A 121 2.13 -1.10 13.52
C ALA A 121 2.34 -2.00 14.73
N ARG A 122 3.44 -1.76 15.46
CA ARG A 122 3.70 -2.39 16.76
C ARG A 122 3.02 -1.62 17.88
N GLY A 123 2.85 -2.31 19.01
CA GLY A 123 2.46 -1.75 20.30
C GLY A 123 3.31 -0.56 20.74
N LYS A 124 2.76 0.32 21.58
CA LYS A 124 3.52 1.40 22.26
C LYS A 124 4.65 0.83 23.12
N GLU A 125 4.37 -0.26 23.82
CA GLU A 125 5.37 -1.05 24.55
C GLU A 125 6.17 -1.92 23.57
N THR A 126 7.20 -1.35 22.95
CA THR A 126 8.04 -2.05 21.96
C THR A 126 9.50 -2.08 22.38
N ARG A 127 10.15 -3.24 22.18
CA ARG A 127 11.61 -3.38 22.32
C ARG A 127 12.37 -2.96 21.06
N CYS A 128 11.65 -2.61 19.98
CA CYS A 128 12.27 -2.17 18.73
C CYS A 128 12.88 -0.77 18.91
N ALA A 129 14.22 -0.71 18.93
CA ALA A 129 14.95 0.55 19.07
C ALA A 129 14.61 1.55 17.96
N ASN A 130 14.42 1.09 16.72
CA ASN A 130 14.06 1.95 15.59
C ASN A 130 12.69 2.61 15.76
N CYS A 131 11.71 1.90 16.34
CA CYS A 131 10.39 2.46 16.59
C CYS A 131 10.45 3.56 17.66
N LYS A 132 11.34 3.44 18.65
CA LYS A 132 11.54 4.46 19.69
C LYS A 132 12.22 5.72 19.13
N VAL A 133 13.16 5.54 18.21
CA VAL A 133 13.92 6.64 17.60
C VAL A 133 13.15 7.34 16.48
N ASN A 134 12.24 6.64 15.80
CA ASN A 134 11.44 7.20 14.69
C ASN A 134 9.93 7.15 15.01
N PRO A 135 9.45 7.81 16.09
CA PRO A 135 8.05 7.75 16.51
C PRO A 135 7.11 8.37 15.46
N GLU A 136 7.59 9.35 14.70
CA GLU A 136 6.82 10.05 13.66
C GLU A 136 6.97 9.42 12.26
N SER A 137 7.37 8.14 12.18
CA SER A 137 7.49 7.45 10.89
C SER A 137 6.18 7.50 10.10
N LEU A 138 6.26 7.95 8.85
CA LEU A 138 5.14 8.02 7.93
C LEU A 138 5.04 6.76 7.07
N VAL A 139 3.82 6.35 6.77
CA VAL A 139 3.49 5.29 5.81
C VAL A 139 2.63 5.90 4.71
N ASN A 140 2.99 5.61 3.47
CA ASN A 140 2.18 5.93 2.31
C ASN A 140 1.45 4.67 1.84
N GLY A 141 0.17 4.80 1.58
CA GLY A 141 -0.66 3.75 1.01
C GLY A 141 -1.53 4.29 -0.11
N HIS A 142 -2.00 3.39 -0.96
CA HIS A 142 -2.83 3.74 -2.11
C HIS A 142 -4.06 2.85 -2.16
N VAL A 143 -5.17 3.42 -2.61
CA VAL A 143 -6.40 2.68 -2.96
C VAL A 143 -6.78 3.03 -4.38
N ASP A 144 -6.94 2.00 -5.22
CA ASP A 144 -7.53 2.16 -6.54
C ASP A 144 -9.04 2.39 -6.40
N LEU A 145 -9.51 3.53 -6.90
CA LEU A 145 -10.92 3.93 -6.85
C LEU A 145 -11.67 3.51 -8.13
N THR A 146 -10.96 3.19 -9.20
CA THR A 146 -11.47 3.05 -10.56
C THR A 146 -12.62 2.04 -10.65
N VAL A 147 -12.40 0.84 -10.15
CA VAL A 147 -13.40 -0.24 -10.22
C VAL A 147 -14.64 0.11 -9.39
N CYS A 148 -14.47 0.81 -8.26
CA CYS A 148 -15.60 1.27 -7.44
C CYS A 148 -16.38 2.37 -8.15
N MET A 149 -15.68 3.34 -8.75
CA MET A 149 -16.31 4.39 -9.56
C MET A 149 -17.10 3.81 -10.73
N GLN A 150 -16.56 2.82 -11.46
CA GLN A 150 -17.31 2.11 -12.51
C GLN A 150 -18.58 1.46 -11.97
N ARG A 151 -18.46 0.76 -10.84
CA ARG A 151 -19.59 0.06 -10.18
C ARG A 151 -20.70 1.02 -9.76
N LEU A 152 -20.34 2.24 -9.37
CA LEU A 152 -21.28 3.29 -8.95
C LEU A 152 -21.70 4.23 -10.09
N PHE A 153 -21.29 3.95 -11.33
CA PHE A 153 -21.55 4.80 -12.50
C PHE A 153 -21.04 6.25 -12.34
N ILE A 154 -19.96 6.43 -11.57
CA ILE A 154 -19.26 7.71 -11.44
C ILE A 154 -18.43 7.92 -12.72
N ASN A 155 -18.52 9.12 -13.31
CA ASN A 155 -17.80 9.44 -14.53
C ASN A 155 -16.28 9.40 -14.31
N LEU A 156 -15.60 8.50 -15.02
CA LEU A 156 -14.15 8.31 -14.95
C LEU A 156 -13.35 9.32 -15.76
N ASN A 157 -13.98 9.96 -16.74
CA ASN A 157 -13.29 10.96 -17.54
C ASN A 157 -12.93 12.15 -16.65
N VAL A 158 -11.86 12.85 -16.99
CA VAL A 158 -11.57 14.13 -16.37
C VAL A 158 -12.27 15.25 -17.13
N LYS A 159 -12.68 16.31 -16.44
CA LYS A 159 -13.09 17.54 -17.11
C LYS A 159 -11.84 18.36 -17.39
N ILE A 160 -11.69 18.83 -18.62
CA ILE A 160 -10.63 19.77 -18.99
C ILE A 160 -11.32 21.13 -19.07
N GLU A 161 -10.92 22.07 -18.21
CA GLU A 161 -11.39 23.44 -18.31
C GLU A 161 -10.68 24.19 -19.46
N ASP A 162 -11.21 25.35 -19.82
CA ASP A 162 -10.72 26.16 -20.94
C ASP A 162 -9.27 26.64 -20.74
N ASP A 163 -8.78 26.69 -19.49
CA ASP A 163 -7.39 27.01 -19.13
C ASP A 163 -6.44 25.79 -19.17
N GLY A 164 -6.95 24.62 -19.54
CA GLY A 164 -6.23 23.34 -19.57
C GLY A 164 -6.14 22.65 -18.21
N SER A 165 -6.75 23.19 -17.16
CA SER A 165 -6.79 22.54 -15.86
C SER A 165 -7.70 21.31 -15.88
N VAL A 166 -7.28 20.28 -15.15
CA VAL A 166 -7.98 19.00 -15.09
C VAL A 166 -8.79 18.96 -13.80
N LEU A 167 -10.12 19.14 -13.91
CA LEU A 167 -11.02 19.02 -12.78
C LEU A 167 -11.44 17.56 -12.58
N PRO A 168 -11.33 17.04 -11.35
CA PRO A 168 -11.80 15.71 -11.06
C PRO A 168 -13.33 15.66 -11.03
N ASN A 169 -13.90 14.66 -11.70
CA ASN A 169 -15.35 14.39 -11.63
C ASN A 169 -15.78 13.80 -10.27
N LEU A 170 -14.83 13.22 -9.53
CA LEU A 170 -15.06 12.78 -8.16
C LEU A 170 -14.89 13.99 -7.23
N LEU A 171 -15.97 14.41 -6.58
CA LEU A 171 -15.95 15.50 -5.60
C LEU A 171 -15.39 14.98 -4.25
N PRO A 172 -14.68 15.83 -3.47
CA PRO A 172 -14.09 15.38 -2.20
C PRO A 172 -15.10 14.81 -1.21
N ASN A 173 -16.33 15.35 -1.17
CA ASN A 173 -17.41 14.88 -0.30
C ASN A 173 -17.97 13.50 -0.68
N GLN A 174 -17.65 12.99 -1.87
CA GLN A 174 -18.00 11.64 -2.29
C GLN A 174 -17.04 10.60 -1.70
N ILE A 175 -15.87 10.99 -1.19
CA ILE A 175 -14.90 10.06 -0.60
C ILE A 175 -15.05 10.07 0.91
N THR A 176 -15.44 8.93 1.47
CA THR A 176 -15.57 8.75 2.92
C THR A 176 -14.46 7.82 3.42
N LEU A 177 -13.67 8.30 4.38
CA LEU A 177 -12.57 7.55 4.99
C LEU A 177 -12.96 7.17 6.42
N ILE A 178 -12.80 5.89 6.75
CA ILE A 178 -13.11 5.35 8.08
C ILE A 178 -11.87 4.67 8.64
N ALA A 179 -11.36 5.14 9.77
CA ALA A 179 -10.31 4.43 10.48
C ALA A 179 -10.92 3.36 11.38
N VAL A 180 -10.41 2.14 11.27
CA VAL A 180 -10.91 0.98 12.02
C VAL A 180 -9.76 0.30 12.75
N GLY A 181 -9.89 0.19 14.07
CA GLY A 181 -8.94 -0.51 14.93
C GLY A 181 -8.88 -2.02 14.64
N LYS A 182 -7.84 -2.69 15.15
CA LYS A 182 -7.70 -4.15 15.03
C LYS A 182 -8.91 -4.92 15.57
N ASP A 183 -9.57 -4.40 16.60
CA ASP A 183 -10.76 -4.95 17.24
C ASP A 183 -12.07 -4.64 16.48
N GLY A 184 -11.99 -3.90 15.38
CA GLY A 184 -13.16 -3.46 14.61
C GLY A 184 -13.80 -2.17 15.14
N SER A 185 -13.23 -1.55 16.17
CA SER A 185 -13.72 -0.26 16.69
C SER A 185 -13.51 0.88 15.69
N ASP A 186 -14.43 1.84 15.74
CA ASP A 186 -14.31 3.09 14.98
C ASP A 186 -13.30 4.04 15.65
N MET A 187 -12.62 4.83 14.84
CA MET A 187 -11.60 5.76 15.28
C MET A 187 -11.63 7.01 14.42
N LYS A 188 -11.42 8.17 15.03
CA LYS A 188 -11.27 9.42 14.27
C LYS A 188 -10.00 9.37 13.41
N LEU A 189 -10.04 9.96 12.23
CA LEU A 189 -8.92 9.92 11.29
C LEU A 189 -7.66 10.60 11.86
N GLU A 190 -7.83 11.65 12.67
CA GLU A 190 -6.74 12.35 13.35
C GLU A 190 -6.09 11.48 14.44
N GLU A 191 -6.89 10.67 15.14
CA GLU A 191 -6.43 9.70 16.12
C GLU A 191 -5.71 8.53 15.45
N ALA A 192 -6.16 8.13 14.27
CA ALA A 192 -5.48 7.18 13.40
C ALA A 192 -4.15 7.74 12.83
N GLY A 193 -3.93 9.05 12.96
CA GLY A 193 -2.73 9.73 12.50
C GLY A 193 -2.72 10.00 11.00
N LEU A 194 -3.89 10.14 10.37
CA LEU A 194 -3.99 10.59 8.98
C LEU A 194 -3.35 11.98 8.85
N VAL A 195 -2.43 12.11 7.88
CA VAL A 195 -1.73 13.36 7.58
C VAL A 195 -2.31 13.99 6.32
N SER A 196 -2.54 13.19 5.28
CA SER A 196 -3.10 13.66 4.02
C SER A 196 -3.86 12.53 3.31
N ALA A 197 -4.86 12.95 2.53
CA ALA A 197 -5.63 12.10 1.64
C ALA A 197 -5.88 12.86 0.34
N ASN A 198 -5.15 12.49 -0.72
CA ASN A 198 -5.20 13.16 -2.01
C ASN A 198 -5.49 12.16 -3.11
N TYR A 199 -6.45 12.44 -3.97
CA TYR A 199 -6.79 11.57 -5.09
C TYR A 199 -6.43 12.21 -6.41
N VAL A 200 -6.06 11.39 -7.38
CA VAL A 200 -5.62 11.81 -8.71
C VAL A 200 -6.14 10.86 -9.78
N ALA A 201 -6.44 11.41 -10.95
CA ALA A 201 -6.55 10.64 -12.17
C ALA A 201 -5.16 10.38 -12.76
N ILE A 202 -4.96 9.20 -13.31
CA ILE A 202 -3.73 8.74 -13.95
C ILE A 202 -4.14 8.29 -15.36
N ASP A 203 -3.49 8.83 -16.38
CA ASP A 203 -3.61 8.41 -17.79
C ASP A 203 -2.68 7.20 -18.04
#